data_AF-A0A7H8RF03-F1
#
_entry.id   AF-A0A7H8RF03-F1
#
_cell.length_a   1.000
_cell.length_b   1.000
_cell.length_c   1.000
_cell.angle_alpha   90.00
_cell.angle_beta   90.00
_cell.angle_gamma   90.00
#
_symmetry.space_group_name_H-M   'P 1'
#
loop_
_entity.id
_entity.type
_entity.pdbx_description
1 polymer ?
#
loop_
_entity_poly.entity_id
_entity_poly.type
_entity_poly.pdbx_seq_one_letter_code
_entity_poly.pdbx_strand_id
1 'polypeptide(L)'
;MVVYRAPWSLSLREQQSLDFFLAETKTRFPAEFCRPILKAANTEAVLAHAVISFGALHQAYEYRPDGATRVDYTPLGQFATYQYGKALRLLRAQSRRPRGLETLMPREDITLACCVLFACFESIRGCRRSTIIHITRGLNLLRQYKTLPQSTQGALVPKQVLTSLLTRLDNQLVELLGTKVSVTINDKNYDKQVTSALETMEEICAREDSYCSLDGLLNNILHDRLNTALAIEGRVVPNLPSDQGRVSRYLKELQSNFTSASTPKHPTPGEGDSYDHDPGIMQIWCILGNIYVSLPLTMFPEHVWDQYMADFGSIVSLAENYINRSRSPGRSSRRQTFSFSLGIIPPLYVVASRCRDRDIRRRAITLLKNCKRREILWDSNMATEAAIQVIMIEENGASTGESCARIHNVNAILDDEDGVSFEFERSI
;
A
#
# COMPACT_ATOMS: atom_id res chain seq x y z
N MET A 1 -14.68 13.25 -24.62
CA MET A 1 -15.31 13.04 -23.30
C MET A 1 -15.92 11.65 -23.28
N VAL A 2 -15.32 10.68 -22.57
CA VAL A 2 -15.88 9.32 -22.47
C VAL A 2 -17.02 9.38 -21.46
N VAL A 3 -18.25 9.10 -21.90
CA VAL A 3 -19.41 9.05 -21.00
C VAL A 3 -19.46 7.65 -20.38
N TYR A 4 -19.29 7.58 -19.07
CA TYR A 4 -19.41 6.34 -18.31
C TYR A 4 -20.87 6.12 -17.90
N ARG A 5 -21.39 4.90 -18.09
CA ARG A 5 -22.77 4.50 -17.76
C ARG A 5 -22.76 3.07 -17.27
N ALA A 6 -23.40 2.77 -16.14
CA ALA A 6 -23.54 1.38 -15.72
C ALA A 6 -24.41 0.57 -16.72
N PRO A 7 -24.34 -0.78 -16.70
CA PRO A 7 -25.13 -1.66 -17.57
C PRO A 7 -26.65 -1.64 -17.28
N TRP A 8 -27.09 -0.87 -16.29
CA TRP A 8 -28.47 -0.72 -15.86
C TRP A 8 -28.79 0.74 -15.52
N SER A 9 -30.08 1.06 -15.38
CA SER A 9 -30.52 2.39 -14.92
C SER A 9 -30.11 2.62 -13.47
N LEU A 10 -29.24 3.61 -13.24
CA LEU A 10 -28.75 3.93 -11.90
C LEU A 10 -29.82 4.59 -11.03
N SER A 11 -29.91 4.15 -9.78
CA SER A 11 -30.59 4.92 -8.74
C SER A 11 -29.81 6.20 -8.40
N LEU A 12 -30.47 7.19 -7.78
CA LEU A 12 -29.82 8.44 -7.37
C LEU A 12 -28.56 8.20 -6.53
N ARG A 13 -28.60 7.24 -5.59
CA ARG A 13 -27.47 6.94 -4.71
C ARG A 13 -26.31 6.27 -5.47
N GLU A 14 -26.61 5.41 -6.44
CA GLU A 14 -25.59 4.82 -7.31
C GLU A 14 -24.94 5.88 -8.21
N GLN A 15 -25.75 6.79 -8.77
CA GLN A 15 -25.25 7.90 -9.58
C GLN A 15 -24.30 8.80 -8.78
N GLN A 16 -24.70 9.25 -7.59
CA GLN A 16 -23.86 10.08 -6.72
C GLN A 16 -22.53 9.39 -6.35
N SER A 17 -22.58 8.08 -6.09
CA SER A 17 -21.38 7.30 -5.74
C SER A 17 -20.44 7.13 -6.94
N LEU A 18 -21.00 6.93 -8.14
CA LEU A 18 -20.23 6.90 -9.38
C LEU A 18 -19.61 8.26 -9.68
N ASP A 19 -20.37 9.35 -9.52
CA ASP A 19 -19.88 10.71 -9.71
C ASP A 19 -18.70 11.01 -8.78
N PHE A 20 -18.80 10.61 -7.51
CA PHE A 20 -17.69 10.72 -6.56
C PHE A 20 -16.47 9.89 -6.99
N PHE A 21 -16.68 8.68 -7.51
CA PHE A 21 -15.58 7.89 -8.04
C PHE A 21 -14.88 8.60 -9.20
N LEU A 22 -15.66 9.14 -10.14
CA LEU A 22 -15.16 9.83 -11.32
C LEU A 22 -14.46 11.16 -10.99
N ALA A 23 -14.86 11.83 -9.92
CA ALA A 23 -14.29 13.10 -9.48
C ALA A 23 -13.05 12.90 -8.60
N GLU A 24 -13.10 11.99 -7.63
CA GLU A 24 -12.08 11.89 -6.57
C GLU A 24 -11.42 10.50 -6.53
N THR A 25 -12.18 9.40 -6.47
CA THR A 25 -11.58 8.06 -6.26
C THR A 25 -10.64 7.63 -7.38
N LYS A 26 -10.96 7.93 -8.64
CA LYS A 26 -10.11 7.55 -9.79
C LYS A 26 -8.70 8.16 -9.72
N THR A 27 -8.56 9.32 -9.06
CA THR A 27 -7.26 10.01 -8.93
C THR A 27 -6.29 9.28 -8.01
N ARG A 28 -6.79 8.31 -7.24
CA ARG A 28 -5.98 7.45 -6.37
C ARG A 28 -5.26 6.32 -7.13
N PHE A 29 -5.48 6.20 -8.44
CA PHE A 29 -4.93 5.14 -9.28
C PHE A 29 -4.34 5.70 -10.59
N PRO A 30 -3.45 4.96 -11.29
CA PRO A 30 -3.00 5.33 -12.62
C PRO A 30 -4.18 5.42 -13.59
N ALA A 31 -4.09 6.34 -14.55
CA ALA A 31 -5.12 6.49 -15.57
C ALA A 31 -5.26 5.21 -16.42
N GLU A 32 -4.16 4.51 -16.64
CA GLU A 32 -4.03 3.23 -17.34
C GLU A 32 -4.73 2.08 -16.59
N PHE A 33 -4.98 2.23 -15.28
CA PHE A 33 -5.80 1.31 -14.50
C PHE A 33 -7.28 1.73 -14.54
N CYS A 34 -7.57 3.00 -14.23
CA CYS A 34 -8.96 3.46 -14.08
C CYS A 34 -9.72 3.54 -15.39
N ARG A 35 -9.13 4.07 -16.47
CA ARG A 35 -9.81 4.27 -17.76
C ARG A 35 -10.37 2.96 -18.34
N PRO A 36 -9.60 1.85 -18.45
CA PRO A 36 -10.15 0.60 -18.95
C PRO A 36 -11.19 -0.02 -18.01
N ILE A 37 -11.00 0.05 -16.69
CA ILE A 37 -11.99 -0.45 -15.72
C ILE A 37 -13.32 0.29 -15.86
N LEU A 38 -13.28 1.62 -15.95
CA LEU A 38 -14.47 2.43 -16.12
C LEU A 38 -15.15 2.16 -17.48
N LYS A 39 -14.36 1.92 -18.54
CA LYS A 39 -14.90 1.53 -19.85
C LYS A 39 -15.59 0.16 -19.79
N ALA A 40 -14.96 -0.82 -19.16
CA ALA A 40 -15.51 -2.17 -19.00
C ALA A 40 -16.69 -2.20 -18.04
N ALA A 41 -16.75 -1.31 -17.05
CA ALA A 41 -17.91 -1.15 -16.18
C ALA A 41 -19.20 -0.79 -16.95
N ASN A 42 -19.11 -0.33 -18.20
CA ASN A 42 -20.30 -0.10 -19.03
C ASN A 42 -21.03 -1.39 -19.44
N THR A 43 -20.33 -2.52 -19.44
CA THR A 43 -20.87 -3.82 -19.85
C THR A 43 -20.74 -4.89 -18.76
N GLU A 44 -19.71 -4.79 -17.91
CA GLU A 44 -19.42 -5.74 -16.85
C GLU A 44 -19.99 -5.29 -15.50
N ALA A 45 -21.09 -5.93 -15.10
CA ALA A 45 -21.78 -5.61 -13.86
C ALA A 45 -20.91 -5.76 -12.59
N VAL A 46 -19.93 -6.68 -12.61
CA VAL A 46 -18.96 -6.85 -11.52
C VAL A 46 -18.20 -5.54 -11.27
N LEU A 47 -17.64 -4.96 -12.34
CA LEU A 47 -16.83 -3.74 -12.26
C LEU A 47 -17.71 -2.53 -11.94
N ALA A 48 -18.91 -2.45 -12.51
CA ALA A 48 -19.86 -1.38 -12.18
C ALA A 48 -20.19 -1.35 -10.68
N HIS A 49 -20.54 -2.49 -10.09
CA HIS A 49 -20.78 -2.58 -8.65
C HIS A 49 -19.51 -2.30 -7.82
N ALA A 50 -18.33 -2.76 -8.26
CA ALA A 50 -17.08 -2.48 -7.57
C ALA A 50 -16.76 -0.98 -7.54
N VAL A 51 -16.82 -0.30 -8.68
CA VAL A 51 -16.60 1.14 -8.82
C VAL A 51 -17.59 1.95 -7.97
N ILE A 52 -18.89 1.65 -8.05
CA ILE A 52 -19.93 2.32 -7.26
C ILE A 52 -19.71 2.09 -5.76
N SER A 53 -19.43 0.85 -5.35
CA SER A 53 -19.20 0.52 -3.95
C SER A 53 -18.01 1.29 -3.38
N PHE A 54 -16.92 1.41 -4.15
CA PHE A 54 -15.73 2.10 -3.69
C PHE A 54 -15.91 3.62 -3.71
N GLY A 55 -16.58 4.19 -4.72
CA GLY A 55 -16.97 5.60 -4.71
C GLY A 55 -17.76 5.97 -3.45
N ALA A 56 -18.78 5.18 -3.12
CA ALA A 56 -19.59 5.36 -1.92
C ALA A 56 -18.76 5.27 -0.62
N LEU A 57 -17.93 4.23 -0.49
CA LEU A 57 -17.15 4.02 0.73
C LEU A 57 -16.05 5.08 0.91
N HIS A 58 -15.36 5.45 -0.17
CA HIS A 58 -14.32 6.47 -0.14
C HIS A 58 -14.91 7.84 0.26
N GLN A 59 -16.07 8.19 -0.28
CA GLN A 59 -16.81 9.38 0.13
C GLN A 59 -17.19 9.32 1.61
N ALA A 60 -17.76 8.19 2.05
CA ALA A 60 -18.14 7.99 3.45
C ALA A 60 -16.95 8.11 4.39
N TYR A 61 -15.74 7.72 3.95
CA TYR A 61 -14.51 7.80 4.73
C TYR A 61 -13.93 9.22 4.80
N GLU A 62 -13.71 9.88 3.65
CA GLU A 62 -13.03 11.19 3.59
C GLU A 62 -13.83 12.32 4.27
N TYR A 63 -15.16 12.23 4.25
CA TYR A 63 -16.07 13.23 4.83
C TYR A 63 -16.68 12.80 6.17
N ARG A 64 -16.18 11.71 6.75
CA ARG A 64 -16.63 11.23 8.06
C ARG A 64 -16.27 12.23 9.15
N PRO A 65 -17.24 12.65 10.00
CA PRO A 65 -16.93 13.50 11.15
C PRO A 65 -15.97 12.81 12.14
N ASP A 66 -15.17 13.60 12.84
CA ASP A 66 -14.31 13.10 13.91
C ASP A 66 -15.14 12.52 15.05
N GLY A 67 -14.71 11.40 15.62
CA GLY A 67 -15.43 10.70 16.69
C GLY A 67 -16.71 9.96 16.25
N ALA A 68 -17.06 9.99 14.96
CA ALA A 68 -18.20 9.23 14.43
C ALA A 68 -17.95 7.71 14.46
N THR A 69 -19.03 6.94 14.36
CA THR A 69 -19.02 5.48 14.25
C THR A 69 -18.13 5.00 13.08
N ARG A 70 -17.77 3.71 13.09
CA ARG A 70 -17.00 3.09 11.99
C ARG A 70 -17.69 3.37 10.65
N VAL A 71 -16.90 3.55 9.59
CA VAL A 71 -17.39 4.00 8.27
C VAL A 71 -18.49 3.08 7.72
N ASP A 72 -18.42 1.79 8.02
CA ASP A 72 -19.37 0.75 7.61
C ASP A 72 -20.73 0.82 8.32
N TYR A 73 -20.84 1.51 9.46
CA TYR A 73 -22.12 1.78 10.12
C TYR A 73 -22.86 3.00 9.56
N THR A 74 -22.20 3.84 8.78
CA THR A 74 -22.87 4.99 8.15
C THR A 74 -23.86 4.52 7.07
N PRO A 75 -24.96 5.24 6.80
CA PRO A 75 -25.90 4.85 5.74
C PRO A 75 -25.24 4.67 4.36
N LEU A 76 -24.24 5.51 4.04
CA LEU A 76 -23.48 5.40 2.79
C LEU A 76 -22.50 4.21 2.82
N GLY A 77 -21.86 3.93 3.95
CA GLY A 77 -21.00 2.75 4.13
C GLY A 77 -21.76 1.42 4.07
N GLN A 78 -22.99 1.36 4.62
CA GLN A 78 -23.87 0.20 4.49
C GLN A 78 -24.29 -0.02 3.04
N PHE A 79 -24.63 1.05 2.33
CA PHE A 79 -24.91 0.99 0.89
C PHE A 79 -23.69 0.53 0.09
N ALA A 80 -22.51 1.05 0.42
CA ALA A 80 -21.26 0.63 -0.19
C ALA A 80 -21.01 -0.87 0.00
N THR A 81 -21.21 -1.38 1.22
CA THR A 81 -21.10 -2.80 1.57
C THR A 81 -22.11 -3.66 0.81
N TYR A 82 -23.33 -3.17 0.61
CA TYR A 82 -24.35 -3.85 -0.19
C TYR A 82 -23.93 -3.98 -1.67
N GLN A 83 -23.40 -2.91 -2.27
CA GLN A 83 -22.91 -2.92 -3.66
C GLN A 83 -21.65 -3.81 -3.81
N TYR A 84 -20.72 -3.72 -2.86
CA TYR A 84 -19.57 -4.62 -2.77
C TYR A 84 -20.01 -6.09 -2.71
N GLY A 85 -21.01 -6.42 -1.89
CA GLY A 85 -21.58 -7.77 -1.80
C GLY A 85 -22.23 -8.24 -3.10
N LYS A 86 -22.77 -7.35 -3.95
CA LYS A 86 -23.22 -7.71 -5.30
C LYS A 86 -22.03 -8.02 -6.22
N ALA A 87 -21.02 -7.15 -6.24
CA ALA A 87 -19.81 -7.36 -7.04
C ALA A 87 -19.14 -8.70 -6.72
N LEU A 88 -18.98 -9.02 -5.43
CA LEU A 88 -18.35 -10.26 -4.98
C LEU A 88 -19.16 -11.52 -5.38
N ARG A 89 -20.50 -11.46 -5.32
CA ARG A 89 -21.38 -12.55 -5.76
C ARG A 89 -21.25 -12.80 -7.27
N LEU A 90 -21.25 -11.73 -8.06
CA LEU A 90 -21.09 -11.81 -9.51
C LEU A 90 -19.70 -12.33 -9.90
N LEU A 91 -18.64 -11.83 -9.26
CA LEU A 91 -17.27 -12.30 -9.50
C LEU A 91 -17.14 -13.80 -9.22
N ARG A 92 -17.65 -14.27 -8.07
CA ARG A 92 -17.69 -15.69 -7.72
C ARG A 92 -18.48 -16.53 -8.73
N ALA A 93 -19.59 -16.01 -9.23
CA ALA A 93 -20.38 -16.69 -10.26
C ALA A 93 -19.62 -16.79 -11.59
N GLN A 94 -18.88 -15.75 -11.99
CA GLN A 94 -18.04 -15.77 -13.19
C GLN A 94 -16.88 -16.79 -13.07
N SER A 95 -16.25 -16.90 -11.89
CA SER A 95 -15.18 -17.88 -11.65
C SER A 95 -15.64 -19.34 -11.73
N ARG A 96 -16.95 -19.62 -11.53
CA ARG A 96 -17.51 -20.98 -11.57
C ARG A 96 -17.98 -21.43 -12.96
N ARG A 97 -18.10 -20.52 -13.94
CA ARG A 97 -18.56 -20.86 -15.29
C ARG A 97 -17.46 -21.61 -16.06
N PRO A 98 -17.78 -22.75 -16.73
CA PRO A 98 -16.82 -23.46 -17.58
C PRO A 98 -16.16 -22.52 -18.58
N ARG A 99 -14.88 -22.79 -18.91
CA ARG A 99 -14.17 -22.06 -19.97
C ARG A 99 -14.86 -22.38 -21.30
N GLY A 100 -15.62 -21.42 -21.83
CA GLY A 100 -16.18 -21.51 -23.18
C GLY A 100 -15.11 -21.15 -24.23
N LEU A 101 -15.31 -21.60 -25.46
CA LEU A 101 -14.36 -21.42 -26.58
C LEU A 101 -14.18 -19.95 -27.03
N GLU A 102 -15.06 -19.02 -26.63
CA GLU A 102 -15.19 -17.69 -27.27
C GLU A 102 -14.96 -16.45 -26.38
N THR A 103 -14.44 -16.56 -25.16
CA THR A 103 -14.02 -15.34 -24.42
C THR A 103 -12.91 -15.65 -23.43
N LEU A 104 -11.72 -15.87 -23.98
CA LEU A 104 -10.56 -16.34 -23.23
C LEU A 104 -9.90 -15.31 -22.31
N MET A 105 -10.24 -14.01 -22.37
CA MET A 105 -9.32 -12.97 -21.86
C MET A 105 -9.89 -11.79 -21.00
N PRO A 106 -11.17 -11.71 -20.58
CA PRO A 106 -11.60 -10.69 -19.58
C PRO A 106 -11.56 -11.11 -18.10
N ARG A 107 -11.59 -12.41 -17.77
CA ARG A 107 -11.96 -12.86 -16.41
C ARG A 107 -10.85 -12.71 -15.37
N GLU A 108 -9.63 -13.08 -15.73
CA GLU A 108 -8.46 -12.95 -14.85
C GLU A 108 -8.15 -11.47 -14.57
N ASP A 109 -8.21 -10.62 -15.60
CA ASP A 109 -7.97 -9.18 -15.43
C ASP A 109 -9.07 -8.49 -14.60
N ILE A 110 -10.34 -8.86 -14.81
CA ILE A 110 -11.44 -8.39 -13.94
C ILE A 110 -11.18 -8.84 -12.49
N THR A 111 -10.71 -10.07 -12.29
CA THR A 111 -10.40 -10.59 -10.96
C THR A 111 -9.23 -9.84 -10.32
N LEU A 112 -8.15 -9.59 -11.06
CA LEU A 112 -6.99 -8.81 -10.59
C LEU A 112 -7.37 -7.37 -10.25
N ALA A 113 -8.15 -6.72 -11.13
CA ALA A 113 -8.69 -5.38 -10.87
C ALA A 113 -9.59 -5.36 -9.61
N CYS A 114 -10.44 -6.37 -9.44
CA CYS A 114 -11.26 -6.52 -8.24
C CYS A 114 -10.40 -6.76 -6.98
N CYS A 115 -9.34 -7.58 -7.04
CA CYS A 115 -8.42 -7.75 -5.91
C CYS A 115 -7.84 -6.40 -5.44
N VAL A 116 -7.41 -5.54 -6.36
CA VAL A 116 -6.90 -4.19 -6.03
C VAL A 116 -8.01 -3.32 -5.41
N LEU A 117 -9.17 -3.20 -6.08
CA LEU A 117 -10.27 -2.35 -5.60
C LEU A 117 -10.86 -2.85 -4.27
N PHE A 118 -10.96 -4.16 -4.09
CA PHE A 118 -11.50 -4.77 -2.87
C PHE A 118 -10.50 -4.73 -1.71
N ALA A 119 -9.19 -4.83 -1.96
CA ALA A 119 -8.19 -4.56 -0.94
C ALA A 119 -8.33 -3.11 -0.43
N CYS A 120 -8.48 -2.13 -1.33
CA CYS A 120 -8.73 -0.74 -0.95
C CYS A 120 -10.03 -0.59 -0.13
N PHE A 121 -11.11 -1.20 -0.60
CA PHE A 121 -12.41 -1.18 0.04
C PHE A 121 -12.36 -1.75 1.47
N GLU A 122 -11.83 -2.95 1.63
CA GLU A 122 -11.72 -3.60 2.95
C GLU A 122 -10.76 -2.85 3.87
N SER A 123 -9.72 -2.23 3.32
CA SER A 123 -8.78 -1.42 4.10
C SER A 123 -9.46 -0.19 4.70
N ILE A 124 -10.30 0.51 3.95
CA ILE A 124 -11.05 1.67 4.44
C ILE A 124 -12.09 1.25 5.49
N ARG A 125 -12.71 0.08 5.33
CA ARG A 125 -13.63 -0.50 6.34
C ARG A 125 -12.91 -0.89 7.63
N GLY A 126 -11.60 -1.08 7.58
CA GLY A 126 -10.80 -1.62 8.69
C GLY A 126 -10.87 -3.14 8.79
N CYS A 127 -11.34 -3.85 7.76
CA CYS A 127 -11.34 -5.32 7.67
C CYS A 127 -9.97 -5.80 7.14
N ARG A 128 -9.00 -5.93 8.04
CA ARG A 128 -7.58 -6.13 7.73
C ARG A 128 -7.32 -7.52 7.18
N ARG A 129 -7.90 -8.56 7.78
CA ARG A 129 -7.74 -9.94 7.29
C ARG A 129 -8.29 -10.08 5.88
N SER A 130 -9.46 -9.49 5.62
CA SER A 130 -10.06 -9.47 4.28
C SER A 130 -9.21 -8.69 3.26
N THR A 131 -8.60 -7.57 3.68
CA THR A 131 -7.63 -6.82 2.85
C THR A 131 -6.46 -7.71 2.43
N ILE A 132 -5.82 -8.41 3.38
CA ILE A 132 -4.69 -9.31 3.11
C ILE A 132 -5.11 -10.47 2.20
N ILE A 133 -6.30 -11.03 2.40
CA ILE A 133 -6.83 -12.09 1.52
C ILE A 133 -6.95 -11.61 0.07
N HIS A 134 -7.44 -10.39 -0.17
CA HIS A 134 -7.54 -9.85 -1.54
C HIS A 134 -6.16 -9.61 -2.16
N ILE A 135 -5.21 -9.06 -1.38
CA ILE A 135 -3.84 -8.84 -1.85
C ILE A 135 -3.18 -10.18 -2.20
N THR A 136 -3.17 -11.14 -1.28
CA THR A 136 -2.49 -12.44 -1.46
C THR A 136 -3.08 -13.23 -2.63
N ARG A 137 -4.41 -13.20 -2.82
CA ARG A 137 -5.06 -13.79 -4.00
C ARG A 137 -4.66 -13.10 -5.30
N GLY A 138 -4.59 -11.76 -5.30
CA GLY A 138 -4.14 -10.99 -6.46
C GLY A 138 -2.70 -11.33 -6.83
N LEU A 139 -1.80 -11.41 -5.85
CA LEU A 139 -0.41 -11.79 -6.04
C LEU A 139 -0.27 -13.21 -6.62
N ASN A 140 -1.00 -14.18 -6.07
CA ASN A 140 -0.98 -15.56 -6.56
C ASN A 140 -1.50 -15.68 -8.00
N LEU A 141 -2.59 -14.98 -8.31
CA LEU A 141 -3.15 -14.96 -9.66
C LEU A 141 -2.18 -14.30 -10.65
N LEU A 142 -1.54 -13.19 -10.28
CA LEU A 142 -0.55 -12.50 -11.12
C LEU A 142 0.66 -13.40 -11.41
N ARG A 143 1.18 -14.12 -10.41
CA ARG A 143 2.31 -15.06 -10.58
C ARG A 143 1.95 -16.18 -11.55
N GLN A 144 0.76 -16.78 -11.41
CA GLN A 144 0.26 -17.76 -12.38
C GLN A 144 0.18 -17.17 -13.79
N TYR A 145 -0.31 -15.94 -13.90
CA TYR A 145 -0.41 -15.21 -15.17
C TYR A 145 0.95 -14.85 -15.80
N LYS A 146 2.03 -14.74 -15.01
CA LYS A 146 3.40 -14.60 -15.53
C LYS A 146 3.91 -15.88 -16.21
N THR A 147 3.47 -17.05 -15.78
CA THR A 147 3.93 -18.34 -16.35
C THR A 147 3.19 -18.79 -17.63
N LEU A 148 2.09 -18.14 -18.00
CA LEU A 148 1.34 -18.47 -19.22
C LEU A 148 2.00 -17.85 -20.47
N PRO A 149 1.99 -18.54 -21.63
CA PRO A 149 2.50 -18.01 -22.89
C PRO A 149 1.85 -16.66 -23.25
N GLN A 150 2.66 -15.66 -23.63
CA GLN A 150 2.18 -14.32 -23.95
C GLN A 150 1.17 -14.35 -25.11
N SER A 151 -0.09 -14.03 -24.82
CA SER A 151 -0.98 -13.42 -25.79
C SER A 151 -1.33 -12.03 -25.28
N THR A 152 -0.70 -11.01 -25.84
CA THR A 152 -0.95 -9.59 -25.53
C THR A 152 -2.24 -9.07 -26.17
N GLN A 153 -2.96 -9.88 -26.95
CA GLN A 153 -4.23 -9.48 -27.55
C GLN A 153 -5.38 -9.58 -26.55
N GLY A 154 -5.88 -8.41 -26.12
CA GLY A 154 -7.17 -8.29 -25.43
C GLY A 154 -7.14 -8.13 -23.90
N ALA A 155 -6.00 -7.80 -23.29
CA ALA A 155 -5.94 -7.50 -21.85
C ALA A 155 -6.79 -6.26 -21.51
N LEU A 156 -7.57 -6.33 -20.44
CA LEU A 156 -8.37 -5.21 -19.93
C LEU A 156 -7.46 -4.11 -19.40
N VAL A 157 -6.50 -4.47 -18.55
CA VAL A 157 -5.50 -3.55 -17.98
C VAL A 157 -4.11 -4.01 -18.41
N PRO A 158 -3.20 -3.10 -18.80
CA PRO A 158 -1.83 -3.49 -19.12
C PRO A 158 -1.18 -4.27 -17.96
N LYS A 159 -0.54 -5.40 -18.28
CA LYS A 159 0.07 -6.28 -17.27
C LYS A 159 1.11 -5.56 -16.41
N GLN A 160 1.88 -4.63 -16.99
CA GLN A 160 2.86 -3.85 -16.22
C GLN A 160 2.20 -2.94 -15.17
N VAL A 161 0.98 -2.45 -15.44
CA VAL A 161 0.21 -1.61 -14.50
C VAL A 161 -0.30 -2.47 -13.35
N LEU A 162 -0.91 -3.62 -13.65
CA LEU A 162 -1.35 -4.57 -12.61
C LEU A 162 -0.18 -5.07 -11.76
N THR A 163 0.97 -5.33 -12.39
CA THR A 163 2.19 -5.74 -11.69
C THR A 163 2.62 -4.63 -10.73
N SER A 164 2.75 -3.38 -11.19
CA SER A 164 3.15 -2.26 -10.32
C SER A 164 2.17 -2.02 -9.15
N LEU A 165 0.86 -2.15 -9.37
CA LEU A 165 -0.13 -1.99 -8.30
C LEU A 165 -0.02 -3.11 -7.26
N LEU A 166 0.20 -4.35 -7.70
CA LEU A 166 0.34 -5.50 -6.80
C LEU A 166 1.71 -5.53 -6.11
N THR A 167 2.79 -5.12 -6.76
CA THR A 167 4.11 -4.91 -6.15
C THR A 167 4.02 -3.96 -4.96
N ARG A 168 3.25 -2.87 -5.08
CA ARG A 168 2.99 -1.95 -3.97
C ARG A 168 2.27 -2.59 -2.79
N LEU A 169 1.24 -3.37 -3.08
CA LEU A 169 0.49 -4.07 -2.04
C LEU A 169 1.36 -5.15 -1.36
N ASP A 170 2.24 -5.80 -2.10
CA ASP A 170 3.22 -6.76 -1.59
C ASP A 170 4.22 -6.06 -0.65
N ASN A 171 4.77 -4.91 -1.05
CA ASN A 171 5.66 -4.11 -0.19
C ASN A 171 5.03 -3.82 1.17
N GLN A 172 3.77 -3.37 1.19
CA GLN A 172 3.08 -3.10 2.45
C GLN A 172 2.81 -4.35 3.29
N LEU A 173 2.53 -5.49 2.66
CA LEU A 173 2.39 -6.75 3.40
C LEU A 173 3.70 -7.14 4.08
N VAL A 174 4.80 -7.10 3.34
CA VAL A 174 6.12 -7.47 3.86
C VAL A 174 6.56 -6.51 4.95
N GLU A 175 6.38 -5.21 4.76
CA GLU A 175 6.79 -4.18 5.71
C GLU A 175 5.97 -4.21 7.01
N LEU A 176 4.66 -4.46 6.94
CA LEU A 176 3.79 -4.45 8.11
C LEU A 176 3.78 -5.78 8.88
N LEU A 177 3.84 -6.92 8.17
CA LEU A 177 3.60 -8.24 8.75
C LEU A 177 4.84 -9.16 8.74
N GLY A 178 5.84 -8.89 7.90
CA GLY A 178 7.04 -9.72 7.81
C GLY A 178 6.72 -11.22 7.69
N THR A 179 7.21 -12.03 8.63
CA THR A 179 7.03 -13.50 8.66
C THR A 179 5.65 -13.94 9.15
N LYS A 180 4.76 -13.01 9.54
CA LYS A 180 3.48 -13.31 10.19
C LYS A 180 2.27 -13.35 9.24
N VAL A 181 2.45 -13.12 7.94
CA VAL A 181 1.32 -13.10 6.98
C VAL A 181 0.47 -14.36 7.05
N SER A 182 1.08 -15.55 7.03
CA SER A 182 0.37 -16.84 7.10
C SER A 182 -0.42 -17.04 8.39
N VAL A 183 0.08 -16.51 9.51
CA VAL A 183 -0.60 -16.51 10.81
C VAL A 183 -1.84 -15.61 10.72
N THR A 184 -1.69 -14.38 10.22
CA THR A 184 -2.79 -13.41 10.11
C THR A 184 -3.93 -13.91 9.22
N ILE A 185 -3.64 -14.62 8.12
CA ILE A 185 -4.68 -15.21 7.26
C ILE A 185 -5.05 -16.66 7.61
N ASN A 186 -4.47 -17.24 8.66
CA ASN A 186 -4.65 -18.64 9.03
C ASN A 186 -4.51 -19.60 7.83
N ASP A 187 -3.48 -19.38 7.01
CA ASP A 187 -3.16 -20.20 5.84
C ASP A 187 -1.69 -20.61 5.89
N LYS A 188 -1.43 -21.81 6.43
CA LYS A 188 -0.08 -22.39 6.56
C LYS A 188 0.56 -22.69 5.20
N ASN A 189 -0.20 -22.71 4.10
CA ASN A 189 0.35 -22.95 2.77
C ASN A 189 0.86 -21.69 2.10
N TYR A 190 0.54 -20.50 2.63
CA TYR A 190 1.00 -19.22 2.10
C TYR A 190 2.53 -19.16 2.01
N ASP A 191 3.22 -19.55 3.09
CA ASP A 191 4.68 -19.49 3.20
C ASP A 191 5.41 -20.42 2.21
N LYS A 192 4.70 -21.42 1.67
CA LYS A 192 5.25 -22.35 0.66
C LYS A 192 5.11 -21.83 -0.77
N GLN A 193 4.23 -20.86 -1.01
CA GLN A 193 3.84 -20.41 -2.34
C GLN A 193 4.38 -19.02 -2.68
N VAL A 194 4.73 -18.20 -1.67
CA VAL A 194 4.97 -16.76 -1.84
C VAL A 194 6.14 -16.28 -0.99
N THR A 195 7.32 -16.18 -1.58
CA THR A 195 8.49 -15.56 -0.92
C THR A 195 9.37 -14.73 -1.85
N SER A 196 9.10 -14.72 -3.17
CA SER A 196 9.90 -13.94 -4.11
C SER A 196 9.27 -12.59 -4.46
N ALA A 197 10.14 -11.60 -4.68
CA ALA A 197 9.79 -10.37 -5.34
C ALA A 197 9.05 -10.64 -6.66
N LEU A 198 8.15 -9.72 -7.04
CA LEU A 198 7.33 -9.88 -8.23
C LEU A 198 8.09 -9.62 -9.53
N GLU A 199 9.13 -8.79 -9.51
CA GLU A 199 9.89 -8.36 -10.69
C GLU A 199 11.39 -8.53 -10.46
N THR A 200 12.14 -8.92 -11.51
CA THR A 200 13.61 -9.02 -11.43
C THR A 200 14.26 -7.65 -11.60
N MET A 201 15.53 -7.53 -11.22
CA MET A 201 16.29 -6.29 -11.41
C MET A 201 16.42 -5.90 -12.90
N GLU A 202 16.47 -6.86 -13.83
CA GLU A 202 16.45 -6.60 -15.26
C GLU A 202 15.11 -6.02 -15.72
N GLU A 203 14.00 -6.61 -15.26
CA GLU A 203 12.65 -6.12 -15.56
C GLU A 203 12.48 -4.68 -15.04
N ILE A 204 13.00 -4.39 -13.84
CA ILE A 204 12.92 -3.06 -13.20
C ILE A 204 13.77 -2.03 -13.95
N CYS A 205 15.03 -2.34 -14.26
CA CYS A 205 15.92 -1.41 -14.97
C CYS A 205 15.45 -1.10 -16.39
N ALA A 206 14.66 -1.98 -17.00
CA ALA A 206 14.07 -1.75 -18.33
C ALA A 206 12.86 -0.80 -18.32
N ARG A 207 12.35 -0.39 -17.15
CA ARG A 207 11.18 0.49 -17.04
C ARG A 207 11.57 1.95 -17.19
N GLU A 208 10.78 2.69 -17.95
CA GLU A 208 10.93 4.15 -18.11
C GLU A 208 10.31 4.94 -16.94
N ASP A 209 9.28 4.38 -16.28
CA ASP A 209 8.60 5.03 -15.15
C ASP A 209 9.39 4.87 -13.84
N SER A 210 9.96 5.97 -13.36
CA SER A 210 10.82 5.98 -12.17
C SER A 210 10.08 5.65 -10.86
N TYR A 211 8.77 5.90 -10.74
CA TYR A 211 7.98 5.52 -9.56
C TYR A 211 7.72 4.04 -9.51
N CYS A 212 7.31 3.45 -10.63
CA CYS A 212 7.15 2.02 -10.73
C CYS A 212 8.49 1.29 -10.52
N SER A 213 9.59 1.86 -11.02
CA SER A 213 10.94 1.35 -10.77
C SER A 213 11.29 1.37 -9.28
N LEU A 214 10.92 2.42 -8.54
CA LEU A 214 11.14 2.45 -7.09
C LEU A 214 10.31 1.39 -6.35
N ASP A 215 9.03 1.22 -6.70
CA ASP A 215 8.19 0.18 -6.08
C ASP A 215 8.79 -1.22 -6.24
N GLY A 216 9.26 -1.56 -7.45
CA GLY A 216 9.93 -2.83 -7.74
C GLY A 216 11.27 -2.98 -7.01
N LEU A 217 12.03 -1.90 -6.89
CA LEU A 217 13.30 -1.90 -6.17
C LEU A 217 13.09 -2.12 -4.67
N LEU A 218 12.13 -1.41 -4.06
CA LEU A 218 11.72 -1.61 -2.68
C LEU A 218 11.20 -3.02 -2.45
N ASN A 219 10.49 -3.60 -3.42
CA ASN A 219 10.03 -4.99 -3.34
C ASN A 219 11.19 -5.96 -3.23
N ASN A 220 12.23 -5.81 -4.05
CA ASN A 220 13.44 -6.64 -3.94
C ASN A 220 14.13 -6.47 -2.58
N ILE A 221 14.32 -5.22 -2.13
CA ILE A 221 14.94 -4.92 -0.82
C ILE A 221 14.17 -5.57 0.34
N LEU A 222 12.84 -5.40 0.36
CA LEU A 222 11.98 -5.93 1.43
C LEU A 222 11.94 -7.46 1.41
N HIS A 223 11.87 -8.07 0.22
CA HIS A 223 11.89 -9.53 0.10
C HIS A 223 13.23 -10.15 0.48
N ASP A 224 14.37 -9.52 0.18
CA ASP A 224 15.67 -10.00 0.64
C ASP A 224 15.76 -10.04 2.17
N ARG A 225 15.18 -9.02 2.82
CA ARG A 225 15.07 -8.96 4.28
C ARG A 225 14.13 -10.02 4.83
N LEU A 226 12.95 -10.18 4.24
CA LEU A 226 11.98 -11.21 4.63
C LEU A 226 12.58 -12.60 4.49
N ASN A 227 13.22 -12.89 3.35
CA ASN A 227 13.90 -14.14 3.07
C ASN A 227 14.98 -14.43 4.12
N THR A 228 15.78 -13.44 4.50
CA THR A 228 16.78 -13.61 5.56
C THR A 228 16.11 -13.91 6.91
N ALA A 229 15.04 -13.21 7.28
CA ALA A 229 14.30 -13.48 8.50
C ALA A 229 13.69 -14.90 8.53
N LEU A 230 13.09 -15.34 7.42
CA LEU A 230 12.55 -16.69 7.27
C LEU A 230 13.65 -17.77 7.37
N ALA A 231 14.84 -17.50 6.82
CA ALA A 231 15.99 -18.40 6.95
C ALA A 231 16.47 -18.53 8.40
N ILE A 232 16.48 -17.43 9.16
CA ILE A 232 16.80 -17.42 10.60
C ILE A 232 15.76 -18.25 11.39
N GLU A 233 14.49 -18.21 11.01
CA GLU A 233 13.43 -19.08 11.55
C GLU A 233 13.55 -20.57 11.10
N GLY A 234 14.59 -20.93 10.33
CA GLY A 234 14.82 -22.30 9.86
C GLY A 234 13.96 -22.72 8.66
N ARG A 235 13.35 -21.76 7.95
CA ARG A 235 12.51 -22.04 6.77
C ARG A 235 13.35 -22.10 5.50
N VAL A 236 12.86 -22.87 4.52
CA VAL A 236 13.49 -22.96 3.19
C VAL A 236 13.15 -21.72 2.37
N VAL A 237 14.18 -21.08 1.83
CA VAL A 237 14.06 -19.84 1.07
C VAL A 237 14.55 -20.09 -0.37
N PRO A 238 13.78 -19.67 -1.40
CA PRO A 238 14.03 -20.11 -2.76
C PRO A 238 15.17 -19.37 -3.48
N ASN A 239 15.49 -18.13 -3.09
CA ASN A 239 16.36 -17.24 -3.86
C ASN A 239 17.53 -16.69 -3.04
N LEU A 240 18.67 -16.51 -3.70
CA LEU A 240 19.80 -15.75 -3.17
C LEU A 240 19.41 -14.25 -3.10
N PRO A 241 19.90 -13.50 -2.09
CA PRO A 241 19.66 -12.06 -2.04
C PRO A 241 20.13 -11.35 -3.32
N SER A 242 19.47 -10.24 -3.65
CA SER A 242 19.85 -9.37 -4.76
C SER A 242 21.26 -8.81 -4.56
N ASP A 243 21.94 -8.47 -5.66
CA ASP A 243 23.22 -7.75 -5.62
C ASP A 243 23.01 -6.36 -5.01
N GLN A 244 23.36 -6.22 -3.73
CA GLN A 244 23.22 -4.98 -2.96
C GLN A 244 23.98 -3.80 -3.60
N GLY A 245 25.11 -4.06 -4.26
CA GLY A 245 25.87 -3.03 -4.96
C GLY A 245 25.12 -2.50 -6.18
N ARG A 246 24.49 -3.40 -6.94
CA ARG A 246 23.61 -3.03 -8.07
C ARG A 246 22.37 -2.28 -7.61
N VAL A 247 21.69 -2.78 -6.57
CA VAL A 247 20.50 -2.14 -5.99
C VAL A 247 20.83 -0.73 -5.48
N SER A 248 21.93 -0.58 -4.72
CA SER A 248 22.38 0.73 -4.22
C SER A 248 22.71 1.71 -5.34
N ARG A 249 23.39 1.25 -6.40
CA ARG A 249 23.71 2.10 -7.56
C ARG A 249 22.44 2.62 -8.23
N TYR A 250 21.49 1.73 -8.51
CA TYR A 250 20.25 2.11 -9.18
C TYR A 250 19.38 3.03 -8.32
N LEU A 251 19.35 2.83 -7.00
CA LEU A 251 18.63 3.72 -6.09
C LEU A 251 19.22 5.15 -6.09
N LYS A 252 20.55 5.27 -6.15
CA LYS A 252 21.24 6.56 -6.27
C LYS A 252 20.98 7.21 -7.63
N GLU A 253 20.95 6.44 -8.72
CA GLU A 253 20.57 6.94 -10.05
C GLU A 253 19.15 7.52 -10.03
N LEU A 254 18.18 6.78 -9.51
CA LEU A 254 16.81 7.27 -9.33
C LEU A 254 16.79 8.57 -8.52
N GLN A 255 17.45 8.60 -7.36
CA GLN A 255 17.52 9.80 -6.52
C GLN A 255 18.12 11.02 -7.26
N SER A 256 19.16 10.79 -8.07
CA SER A 256 19.81 11.85 -8.86
C SER A 256 18.92 12.38 -9.98
N ASN A 257 18.18 11.50 -10.67
CA ASN A 257 17.24 11.87 -11.72
C ASN A 257 16.14 12.78 -11.17
N PHE A 258 15.66 12.51 -9.96
CA PHE A 258 14.62 13.32 -9.32
C PHE A 258 15.11 14.65 -8.77
N THR A 259 16.34 14.70 -8.26
CA THR A 259 16.92 15.96 -7.76
C THR A 259 17.22 16.93 -8.91
N SER A 260 17.51 16.37 -10.10
CA SER A 260 17.82 17.14 -11.33
C SER A 260 16.58 17.49 -12.13
N ALA A 261 15.51 16.69 -12.06
CA ALA A 261 14.23 17.00 -12.65
C ALA A 261 13.59 18.18 -11.89
N SER A 262 13.58 19.36 -12.52
CA SER A 262 12.82 20.50 -12.02
C SER A 262 11.38 20.05 -11.72
N THR A 263 10.86 20.42 -10.54
CA THR A 263 9.45 20.19 -10.14
C THR A 263 8.55 20.37 -11.36
N PRO A 264 7.67 19.41 -11.69
CA PRO A 264 6.72 19.61 -12.77
C PRO A 264 6.04 20.96 -12.57
N LYS A 265 6.13 21.85 -13.56
CA LYS A 265 5.26 23.03 -13.62
C LYS A 265 3.86 22.53 -13.35
N HIS A 266 3.16 23.18 -12.42
CA HIS A 266 1.78 22.85 -12.02
C HIS A 266 0.98 22.21 -13.16
N PRO A 267 0.20 21.15 -12.90
CA PRO A 267 -0.74 20.67 -13.90
C PRO A 267 -1.57 21.88 -14.34
N THR A 268 -1.55 22.15 -15.64
CA THR A 268 -2.43 23.12 -16.28
C THR A 268 -3.85 22.88 -15.78
N PRO A 269 -4.57 23.91 -15.29
CA PRO A 269 -5.92 23.74 -14.78
C PRO A 269 -6.81 23.21 -15.93
N GLY A 270 -7.12 21.91 -15.92
CA GLY A 270 -7.93 21.28 -16.97
C GLY A 270 -7.63 19.82 -17.28
N GLU A 271 -6.43 19.30 -16.96
CA GLU A 271 -6.09 17.88 -17.16
C GLU A 271 -6.12 17.12 -15.83
N GLY A 272 -7.34 16.71 -15.44
CA GLY A 272 -7.61 16.03 -14.17
C GLY A 272 -7.25 14.53 -14.16
N ASP A 273 -5.95 14.20 -14.11
CA ASP A 273 -5.42 12.84 -13.88
C ASP A 273 -4.11 12.86 -13.04
N SER A 274 -4.10 13.44 -11.83
CA SER A 274 -2.91 13.39 -10.97
C SER A 274 -2.95 12.14 -10.07
N TYR A 275 -2.40 11.04 -10.57
CA TYR A 275 -1.91 9.95 -9.72
C TYR A 275 -0.78 10.52 -8.84
N ASP A 276 -0.86 10.32 -7.52
CA ASP A 276 -0.13 11.03 -6.44
C ASP A 276 1.39 10.75 -6.45
N HIS A 277 2.08 11.36 -7.41
CA HIS A 277 3.52 11.34 -7.61
C HIS A 277 4.18 12.57 -6.97
N ASP A 278 4.09 12.70 -5.64
CA ASP A 278 4.78 13.80 -4.95
C ASP A 278 6.30 13.53 -4.92
N PRO A 279 7.14 14.48 -5.35
CA PRO A 279 8.59 14.30 -5.37
C PRO A 279 9.19 14.20 -3.96
N GLY A 280 8.56 14.81 -2.95
CA GLY A 280 8.98 14.68 -1.55
C GLY A 280 8.73 13.28 -1.00
N ILE A 281 7.60 12.66 -1.33
CA ILE A 281 7.35 11.25 -1.00
C ILE A 281 8.38 10.34 -1.66
N MET A 282 8.67 10.56 -2.94
CA MET A 282 9.71 9.81 -3.66
C MET A 282 11.08 9.92 -2.95
N GLN A 283 11.49 11.14 -2.59
CA GLN A 283 12.74 11.37 -1.86
C GLN A 283 12.77 10.66 -0.50
N ILE A 284 11.67 10.69 0.26
CA ILE A 284 11.54 9.96 1.53
C ILE A 284 11.85 8.46 1.32
N TRP A 285 11.24 7.85 0.31
CA TRP A 285 11.44 6.43 0.04
C TRP A 285 12.80 6.10 -0.56
N CYS A 286 13.41 7.00 -1.33
CA CYS A 286 14.81 6.86 -1.75
C CYS A 286 15.77 6.87 -0.55
N ILE A 287 15.56 7.78 0.41
CA ILE A 287 16.35 7.84 1.64
C ILE A 287 16.15 6.53 2.42
N LEU A 288 14.91 6.13 2.67
CA LEU A 288 14.60 4.91 3.43
C LEU A 288 15.13 3.65 2.73
N GLY A 289 15.01 3.55 1.42
CA GLY A 289 15.58 2.46 0.63
C GLY A 289 17.10 2.38 0.75
N ASN A 290 17.80 3.52 0.77
CA ASN A 290 19.26 3.56 0.93
C ASN A 290 19.67 3.07 2.32
N ILE A 291 18.92 3.45 3.35
CA ILE A 291 19.09 2.92 4.71
C ILE A 291 18.90 1.40 4.70
N TYR A 292 17.79 0.91 4.13
CA TYR A 292 17.50 -0.52 4.06
C TYR A 292 18.51 -1.33 3.23
N VAL A 293 19.12 -0.78 2.20
CA VAL A 293 20.16 -1.51 1.45
C VAL A 293 21.48 -1.56 2.22
N SER A 294 21.78 -0.49 2.96
CA SER A 294 23.04 -0.34 3.69
C SER A 294 23.06 -1.06 5.03
N LEU A 295 21.89 -1.36 5.59
CA LEU A 295 21.77 -2.18 6.79
C LEU A 295 22.16 -3.64 6.49
N PRO A 296 22.94 -4.30 7.36
CA PRO A 296 23.22 -5.73 7.24
C PRO A 296 21.92 -6.55 7.07
N LEU A 297 21.98 -7.69 6.38
CA LEU A 297 20.84 -8.61 6.30
C LEU A 297 20.75 -9.52 7.53
N THR A 298 21.88 -9.80 8.17
CA THR A 298 22.02 -10.67 9.35
C THR A 298 22.56 -9.87 10.54
N MET A 299 22.24 -10.33 11.76
CA MET A 299 22.58 -9.71 13.07
C MET A 299 22.47 -8.17 13.12
N PHE A 300 21.43 -7.68 13.78
CA PHE A 300 21.12 -6.26 13.89
C PHE A 300 21.39 -5.73 15.29
N PRO A 301 22.58 -5.20 15.59
CA PRO A 301 22.72 -4.45 16.81
C PRO A 301 22.00 -3.10 16.67
N GLU A 302 21.15 -2.76 17.63
CA GLU A 302 20.25 -1.60 17.57
C GLU A 302 20.94 -0.22 17.47
N HIS A 303 22.27 -0.17 17.52
CA HIS A 303 23.04 1.07 17.33
C HIS A 303 23.32 1.38 15.86
N VAL A 304 23.14 0.45 14.92
CA VAL A 304 23.40 0.73 13.49
C VAL A 304 22.45 1.81 12.96
N TRP A 305 21.26 1.97 13.56
CA TRP A 305 20.33 3.04 13.21
C TRP A 305 20.87 4.45 13.50
N ASP A 306 21.86 4.59 14.39
CA ASP A 306 22.36 5.88 14.87
C ASP A 306 23.11 6.65 13.78
N GLN A 307 23.69 5.94 12.81
CA GLN A 307 24.38 6.59 11.69
C GLN A 307 23.43 7.30 10.73
N TYR A 308 22.12 7.07 10.83
CA TYR A 308 21.09 7.61 9.93
C TYR A 308 20.24 8.72 10.57
N MET A 309 20.68 9.33 11.68
CA MET A 309 19.91 10.41 12.32
C MET A 309 19.66 11.61 11.41
N ALA A 310 20.63 11.98 10.58
CA ALA A 310 20.47 13.07 9.61
C ALA A 310 19.44 12.72 8.51
N ASP A 311 19.47 11.48 8.02
CA ASP A 311 18.50 10.94 7.06
C ASP A 311 17.08 10.92 7.65
N PHE A 312 16.94 10.50 8.90
CA PHE A 312 15.66 10.53 9.63
C PHE A 312 15.12 11.96 9.78
N GLY A 313 15.98 12.93 10.12
CA GLY A 313 15.60 14.34 10.16
C GLY A 313 15.13 14.87 8.81
N SER A 314 15.75 14.40 7.72
CA SER A 314 15.36 14.73 6.35
C SER A 314 13.99 14.14 5.98
N ILE A 315 13.75 12.87 6.31
CA ILE A 315 12.44 12.21 6.11
C ILE A 315 11.32 12.97 6.82
N VAL A 316 11.52 13.33 8.10
CA VAL A 316 10.50 14.07 8.88
C VAL A 316 10.21 15.44 8.25
N SER A 317 11.25 16.15 7.82
CA SER A 317 11.10 17.49 7.23
C SER A 317 10.41 17.44 5.85
N LEU A 318 10.71 16.42 5.04
CA LEU A 318 10.02 16.19 3.76
C LEU A 318 8.54 15.84 3.98
N ALA A 319 8.24 15.00 4.97
CA ALA A 319 6.87 14.61 5.28
C ALA A 319 6.06 15.80 5.83
N GLU A 320 6.65 16.62 6.69
CA GLU A 320 6.05 17.86 7.21
C GLU A 320 5.71 18.83 6.06
N ASN A 321 6.65 19.03 5.13
CA ASN A 321 6.42 19.84 3.93
C ASN A 321 5.28 19.29 3.06
N TYR A 322 5.22 17.97 2.84
CA TYR A 322 4.13 17.34 2.11
C TYR A 322 2.77 17.57 2.79
N ILE A 323 2.68 17.35 4.11
CA ILE A 323 1.44 17.55 4.88
C ILE A 323 0.98 19.02 4.79
N ASN A 324 1.90 19.97 4.92
CA ASN A 324 1.59 21.40 4.84
C ASN A 324 1.07 21.80 3.45
N ARG A 325 1.67 21.28 2.37
CA ARG A 325 1.17 21.52 1.00
C ARG A 325 -0.19 20.85 0.73
N SER A 326 -0.40 19.65 1.27
CA SER A 326 -1.61 18.86 1.07
C SER A 326 -2.85 19.44 1.76
N ARG A 327 -2.65 20.30 2.77
CA ARG A 327 -3.70 21.10 3.42
C ARG A 327 -4.13 22.27 2.53
N SER A 328 -4.76 21.98 1.39
CA SER A 328 -5.27 23.04 0.51
C SER A 328 -6.50 23.73 1.12
N PRO A 329 -6.56 25.08 1.19
CA PRO A 329 -7.68 25.81 1.82
C PRO A 329 -9.04 25.67 1.10
N GLY A 330 -9.08 25.14 -0.13
CA GLY A 330 -10.31 24.92 -0.91
C GLY A 330 -11.03 23.57 -0.69
N ARG A 331 -10.42 22.63 0.06
CA ARG A 331 -11.00 21.30 0.37
C ARG A 331 -11.39 21.17 1.86
N SER A 332 -11.86 22.28 2.43
CA SER A 332 -12.07 22.50 3.87
C SER A 332 -13.02 21.51 4.58
N SER A 333 -13.77 20.69 3.85
CA SER A 333 -14.66 19.66 4.40
C SER A 333 -14.07 18.25 4.47
N ARG A 334 -12.95 17.97 3.79
CA ARG A 334 -12.26 16.66 3.87
C ARG A 334 -11.58 16.51 5.23
N ARG A 335 -11.92 15.47 5.97
CA ARG A 335 -11.44 15.20 7.34
C ARG A 335 -10.33 14.15 7.39
N GLN A 336 -10.38 13.18 6.48
CA GLN A 336 -9.44 12.06 6.40
C GLN A 336 -8.98 11.87 4.94
N THR A 337 -7.82 11.25 4.74
CA THR A 337 -7.27 10.99 3.40
C THR A 337 -6.97 9.51 3.19
N PHE A 338 -7.33 8.99 2.02
CA PHE A 338 -6.93 7.66 1.57
C PHE A 338 -5.95 7.79 0.40
N SER A 339 -4.89 6.99 0.41
CA SER A 339 -3.98 6.84 -0.73
C SER A 339 -3.65 5.38 -1.01
N PHE A 340 -3.49 5.07 -2.30
CA PHE A 340 -2.95 3.81 -2.79
C PHE A 340 -1.43 3.89 -3.08
N SER A 341 -0.93 5.09 -3.40
CA SER A 341 0.48 5.29 -3.76
C SER A 341 1.41 5.13 -2.55
N LEU A 342 2.72 5.14 -2.81
CA LEU A 342 3.72 5.35 -1.77
C LEU A 342 3.33 6.56 -0.92
N GLY A 343 3.49 6.43 0.39
CA GLY A 343 3.03 7.43 1.32
C GLY A 343 4.03 7.72 2.42
N ILE A 344 3.58 8.38 3.47
CA ILE A 344 4.44 8.90 4.54
C ILE A 344 4.30 8.10 5.83
N ILE A 345 3.28 7.24 5.97
CA ILE A 345 3.02 6.55 7.23
C ILE A 345 4.14 5.55 7.55
N PRO A 346 4.53 4.61 6.67
CA PRO A 346 5.59 3.66 6.99
C PRO A 346 6.94 4.35 7.27
N PRO A 347 7.42 5.32 6.46
CA PRO A 347 8.68 6.02 6.75
C PRO A 347 8.66 6.77 8.08
N LEU A 348 7.57 7.47 8.41
CA LEU A 348 7.44 8.16 9.69
C LEU A 348 7.40 7.19 10.87
N TYR A 349 6.75 6.03 10.71
CA TYR A 349 6.73 4.97 11.71
C TYR A 349 8.15 4.41 11.95
N VAL A 350 8.92 4.16 10.89
CA VAL A 350 10.31 3.71 11.00
C VAL A 350 11.15 4.75 11.75
N VAL A 351 11.04 6.03 11.40
CA VAL A 351 11.74 7.10 12.11
C VAL A 351 11.38 7.13 13.59
N ALA A 352 10.08 7.12 13.91
CA ALA A 352 9.60 7.19 15.29
C ALA A 352 10.06 6.01 16.15
N SER A 353 10.12 4.81 15.55
CA SER A 353 10.44 3.56 16.23
C SER A 353 11.95 3.29 16.31
N ARG A 354 12.77 3.76 15.35
CA ARG A 354 14.19 3.39 15.26
C ARG A 354 15.16 4.50 15.68
N CYS A 355 14.83 5.78 15.43
CA CYS A 355 15.71 6.89 15.75
C CYS A 355 15.97 6.99 17.27
N ARG A 356 17.18 7.41 17.69
CA ARG A 356 17.50 7.70 19.12
C ARG A 356 17.25 9.15 19.52
N ASP A 357 17.25 10.06 18.55
CA ASP A 357 17.03 11.48 18.82
C ASP A 357 15.57 11.71 19.24
N ARG A 358 15.38 12.20 20.47
CA ARG A 358 14.05 12.35 21.09
C ARG A 358 13.20 13.37 20.35
N ASP A 359 13.80 14.40 19.78
CA ASP A 359 13.07 15.47 19.11
C ASP A 359 12.61 15.03 17.71
N ILE A 360 13.47 14.33 16.96
CA ILE A 360 13.10 13.73 15.66
C ILE A 360 11.96 12.72 15.84
N ARG A 361 12.05 11.83 16.84
CA ARG A 361 10.98 10.86 17.14
C ARG A 361 9.64 11.53 17.46
N ARG A 362 9.65 12.53 18.35
CA ARG A 362 8.44 13.26 18.77
C ARG A 362 7.81 14.03 17.60
N ARG A 363 8.64 14.62 16.73
CA ARG A 363 8.15 15.24 15.49
C ARG A 363 7.48 14.21 14.58
N ALA A 364 8.11 13.05 14.34
CA ALA A 364 7.52 11.98 13.53
C ALA A 364 6.15 11.50 14.08
N ILE A 365 6.07 11.27 15.40
CA ILE A 365 4.81 10.89 16.08
C ILE A 365 3.74 11.99 15.93
N THR A 366 4.13 13.26 16.07
CA THR A 366 3.21 14.39 15.91
C THR A 366 2.63 14.45 14.50
N LEU A 367 3.47 14.22 13.48
CA LEU A 367 3.02 14.15 12.09
C LEU A 367 2.07 12.96 11.86
N LEU A 368 2.41 11.77 12.35
CA LEU A 368 1.54 10.58 12.28
C LEU A 368 0.17 10.87 12.91
N LYS A 369 0.14 11.39 14.15
CA LYS A 369 -1.11 11.67 14.88
C LYS A 369 -2.04 12.64 14.14
N ASN A 370 -1.47 13.62 13.44
CA ASN A 370 -2.20 14.75 12.87
C ASN A 370 -2.56 14.58 11.38
N CYS A 371 -1.94 13.65 10.65
CA CYS A 371 -2.15 13.53 9.21
C CYS A 371 -3.50 12.88 8.82
N LYS A 372 -4.13 12.11 9.72
CA LYS A 372 -5.43 11.45 9.51
C LYS A 372 -5.52 10.76 8.14
N ARG A 373 -4.53 9.92 7.90
CA ARG A 373 -4.28 9.26 6.62
C ARG A 373 -4.34 7.74 6.75
N ARG A 374 -4.80 7.11 5.68
CA ARG A 374 -4.74 5.66 5.44
C ARG A 374 -4.06 5.38 4.11
N GLU A 375 -3.06 4.51 4.16
CA GLU A 375 -2.25 4.05 3.04
C GLU A 375 -2.43 2.53 2.93
N ILE A 376 -3.60 2.11 2.43
CA ILE A 376 -4.07 0.71 2.43
C ILE A 376 -3.95 0.06 3.82
N LEU A 377 -2.93 -0.76 4.06
CA LEU A 377 -2.74 -1.50 5.30
C LEU A 377 -2.27 -0.59 6.44
N TRP A 378 -1.56 0.48 6.09
CA TRP A 378 -1.04 1.45 7.05
C TRP A 378 -2.10 2.48 7.43
N ASP A 379 -2.29 2.66 8.73
CA ASP A 379 -3.16 3.67 9.31
C ASP A 379 -2.35 4.56 10.25
N SER A 380 -2.51 5.86 10.11
CA SER A 380 -1.71 6.84 10.86
C SER A 380 -1.94 6.80 12.37
N ASN A 381 -3.15 6.48 12.85
CA ASN A 381 -3.41 6.34 14.27
C ASN A 381 -2.80 5.03 14.79
N MET A 382 -2.97 3.93 14.05
CA MET A 382 -2.35 2.64 14.37
C MET A 382 -0.82 2.74 14.48
N ALA A 383 -0.18 3.41 13.51
CA ALA A 383 1.26 3.66 13.52
C ALA A 383 1.68 4.56 14.70
N THR A 384 0.85 5.55 15.06
CA THR A 384 1.08 6.41 16.23
C THR A 384 1.08 5.60 17.52
N GLU A 385 0.08 4.74 17.71
CA GLU A 385 -0.07 3.89 18.91
C GLU A 385 1.12 2.94 19.06
N ALA A 386 1.49 2.24 17.99
CA ALA A 386 2.66 1.36 17.98
C ALA A 386 3.95 2.13 18.33
N ALA A 387 4.21 3.26 17.66
CA ALA A 387 5.41 4.05 17.90
C ALA A 387 5.49 4.59 19.34
N ILE A 388 4.37 5.05 19.90
CA ILE A 388 4.30 5.51 21.30
C ILE A 388 4.61 4.35 22.26
N GLN A 389 4.09 3.14 22.01
CA GLN A 389 4.41 1.97 22.83
C GLN A 389 5.90 1.61 22.77
N VAL A 390 6.53 1.68 21.58
CA VAL A 390 7.99 1.53 21.45
C VAL A 390 8.74 2.53 22.34
N ILE A 391 8.40 3.82 22.26
CA ILE A 391 9.05 4.85 23.10
C ILE A 391 8.87 4.54 24.58
N MET A 392 7.65 4.22 25.00
CA MET A 392 7.35 3.96 26.42
C MET A 392 8.12 2.76 26.96
N ILE A 393 8.25 1.68 26.17
CA ILE A 393 9.03 0.51 26.58
C ILE A 393 10.51 0.85 26.74
N GLU A 394 11.09 1.57 25.77
CA GLU A 394 12.51 1.95 25.80
C GLU A 394 12.83 2.94 26.93
N GLU A 395 11.96 3.94 27.17
CA GLU A 395 12.19 4.95 28.20
C GLU A 395 11.91 4.40 29.62
N ASN A 396 10.96 3.48 29.79
CA ASN A 396 10.69 2.85 31.10
C ASN A 396 11.80 1.86 31.51
N GLY A 397 12.40 1.12 30.56
CA GLY A 397 13.54 0.24 30.84
C GLY A 397 14.77 0.99 31.36
N ALA A 398 14.98 2.24 30.92
CA ALA A 398 16.05 3.09 31.44
C ALA A 398 15.84 3.51 32.91
N SER A 399 14.62 3.42 33.43
CA SER A 399 14.25 3.83 34.80
C SER A 399 14.51 2.73 35.84
N THR A 400 14.54 1.45 35.43
CA THR A 400 14.65 0.28 36.31
C THR A 400 16.07 -0.24 36.48
N GLY A 401 17.08 0.39 35.87
CA GLY A 401 18.49 -0.01 35.96
C GLY A 401 18.84 -1.25 35.11
N GLU A 402 17.88 -1.80 34.36
CA GLU A 402 18.16 -2.71 33.25
C GLU A 402 18.85 -1.89 32.14
N SER A 403 19.91 -2.45 31.52
CA SER A 403 20.49 -1.86 30.31
C SER A 403 19.34 -1.54 29.35
N CYS A 404 19.30 -0.33 28.79
CA CYS A 404 18.21 0.19 27.94
C CYS A 404 17.92 -0.77 26.77
N ALA A 405 17.07 -1.76 27.02
CA ALA A 405 16.77 -2.84 26.11
C ALA A 405 15.87 -2.27 25.01
N ARG A 406 16.48 -1.95 23.87
CA ARG A 406 15.81 -1.40 22.69
C ARG A 406 14.87 -2.45 22.10
N ILE A 407 13.76 -1.99 21.54
CA ILE A 407 12.86 -2.85 20.79
C ILE A 407 13.50 -3.14 19.43
N HIS A 408 13.81 -4.40 19.15
CA HIS A 408 14.37 -4.76 17.84
C HIS A 408 13.31 -5.18 16.83
N ASN A 409 12.16 -5.69 17.30
CA ASN A 409 11.07 -6.11 16.44
C ASN A 409 9.70 -5.73 17.01
N VAL A 410 8.81 -5.32 16.12
CA VAL A 410 7.40 -5.00 16.42
C VAL A 410 6.54 -5.80 15.47
N ASN A 411 5.85 -6.81 15.99
CA ASN A 411 4.94 -7.62 15.21
C ASN A 411 3.51 -7.07 15.36
N ALA A 412 2.87 -6.71 14.26
CA ALA A 412 1.46 -6.34 14.27
C ALA A 412 0.59 -7.60 14.14
N ILE A 413 -0.33 -7.80 15.08
CA ILE A 413 -1.37 -8.83 15.00
C ILE A 413 -2.67 -8.12 14.63
N LEU A 414 -3.19 -8.46 13.46
CA LEU A 414 -4.35 -7.83 12.87
C LEU A 414 -5.56 -8.74 13.02
N ASP A 415 -6.51 -8.35 13.86
CA ASP A 415 -7.79 -9.01 14.05
C ASP A 415 -8.94 -8.10 13.57
N ASP A 416 -9.98 -8.69 12.96
CA ASP A 416 -11.11 -7.92 12.45
C ASP A 416 -12.11 -7.54 13.57
N GLU A 417 -12.16 -8.31 14.67
CA GLU A 417 -13.01 -8.11 15.85
C GLU A 417 -12.28 -7.37 16.97
N ASP A 418 -11.05 -7.80 17.31
CA ASP A 418 -10.27 -7.25 18.43
C ASP A 418 -9.39 -6.04 18.04
N GLY A 419 -9.35 -5.70 16.75
CA GLY A 419 -8.57 -4.58 16.23
C GLY A 419 -7.11 -4.92 16.00
N VAL A 420 -6.19 -4.08 16.50
CA VAL A 420 -4.75 -4.28 16.28
C VAL A 420 -4.06 -4.37 17.62
N SER A 421 -3.35 -5.47 17.83
CA SER A 421 -2.42 -5.64 18.94
C SER A 421 -0.99 -5.71 18.42
N PHE A 422 -0.04 -5.36 19.27
CA PHE A 422 1.38 -5.33 18.95
C PHE A 422 2.16 -6.21 19.92
N GLU A 423 3.03 -7.05 19.39
CA GLU A 423 4.02 -7.80 20.17
C GLU A 423 5.39 -7.14 19.99
N PHE A 424 6.12 -6.97 21.09
CA PHE A 424 7.40 -6.28 21.11
C PHE A 424 8.50 -7.23 21.58
N GLU A 425 9.58 -7.33 20.80
CA GLU A 425 10.75 -8.13 21.16
C GLU A 425 11.92 -7.20 21.49
N ARG A 426 12.55 -7.44 22.65
CA ARG A 426 13.65 -6.63 23.20
C ARG A 426 14.99 -7.27 22.92
N SER A 427 16.01 -6.44 22.69
CA SER A 427 17.39 -6.93 22.67
C SER A 427 17.79 -7.34 24.08
N ILE A 428 18.27 -8.58 24.24
CA ILE A 428 18.82 -9.11 25.51
C ILE A 428 20.19 -8.49 25.77
#